data_AF-A0A8A5TIW9-F1
#
_entry.id   AF-A0A8A5TIW9-F1
#
_cell.length_a   1.000
_cell.length_b   1.000
_cell.length_c   1.000
_cell.angle_alpha   90.00
_cell.angle_beta   90.00
_cell.angle_gamma   90.00
#
_symmetry.space_group_name_H-M   'P 1'
#
loop_
_entity.id
_entity.type
_entity.pdbx_description
1 polymer ?
#
loop_
_entity_poly.entity_id
_entity_poly.type
_entity_poly.pdbx_seq_one_letter_code
_entity_poly.pdbx_strand_id
1 'polypeptide(L)'
;MKVTEPGLNKLIDNLNTLICEDSLLTRQERETLVLAVAAIGAMKARVGLKKGDAPTIARREKREKKDRQPDPRFPRAGHPWQEDEKTLLSDALDSVPDEEIGRHLFWLSEKLGRTPFSVAFQIAAIRELQDGWEEQFREISDNIRLSGLSISDYLKQNGTDLNA
;
A
#
# COMPACT_ATOMS: atom_id res chain seq x y z
N MET A 1 11.01 0.69 -27.37
CA MET A 1 10.38 -0.50 -27.98
C MET A 1 9.22 -0.93 -27.07
N LYS A 2 7.98 -1.08 -27.58
CA LYS A 2 6.84 -1.50 -26.74
C LYS A 2 6.80 -3.03 -26.71
N VAL A 3 6.78 -3.61 -25.51
CA VAL A 3 6.61 -5.06 -25.33
C VAL A 3 5.13 -5.39 -25.56
N THR A 4 4.85 -6.26 -26.53
CA THR A 4 3.48 -6.67 -26.90
C THR A 4 3.30 -8.17 -26.68
N GLU A 5 2.10 -8.58 -26.28
CA GLU A 5 1.77 -9.99 -26.05
C GLU A 5 2.00 -10.89 -27.28
N PRO A 6 1.62 -10.51 -28.51
CA PRO A 6 1.94 -11.29 -29.71
C PRO A 6 3.45 -11.42 -29.95
N GLY A 7 4.23 -10.39 -29.62
CA GLY A 7 5.69 -10.41 -29.71
C GLY A 7 6.33 -11.40 -28.72
N LEU A 8 5.79 -11.47 -27.50
CA LEU A 8 6.24 -12.42 -26.48
C LEU A 8 5.87 -13.87 -26.85
N ASN A 9 4.68 -14.11 -27.42
CA ASN A 9 4.29 -15.45 -27.90
C ASN A 9 5.25 -15.96 -28.97
N LYS A 10 5.49 -15.14 -30.01
CA LYS A 10 6.42 -15.51 -31.09
C LYS A 10 7.83 -15.78 -30.58
N LEU A 11 8.27 -15.05 -29.55
CA LEU A 11 9.57 -15.29 -28.92
C LEU A 11 9.61 -16.62 -28.17
N ILE A 12 8.59 -16.93 -27.36
CA ILE A 12 8.48 -18.21 -26.65
C ILE A 12 8.47 -19.38 -27.64
N ASP A 13 7.71 -19.29 -28.73
CA ASP A 13 7.62 -20.35 -29.74
C ASP A 13 8.97 -20.59 -30.42
N ASN A 14 9.68 -19.53 -30.82
CA ASN A 14 11.01 -19.65 -31.42
C ASN A 14 12.02 -20.29 -30.45
N LEU A 15 11.99 -19.90 -29.17
CA LEU A 15 12.88 -20.46 -28.15
C LEU A 15 12.56 -21.94 -27.88
N ASN A 16 11.29 -22.31 -27.83
CA ASN A 16 10.89 -23.71 -27.66
C ASN A 16 11.30 -24.58 -28.85
N THR A 17 11.17 -24.08 -30.08
CA THR A 17 11.69 -24.78 -31.27
C THR A 17 13.20 -25.02 -31.15
N LEU A 18 13.96 -24.00 -30.75
CA LEU A 18 15.41 -24.09 -30.59
C LEU A 18 15.81 -25.06 -29.46
N ILE A 19 15.07 -25.09 -28.35
CA ILE A 19 15.30 -26.04 -27.23
C ILE A 19 15.04 -27.50 -27.67
N CYS A 20 14.03 -27.71 -28.51
CA CYS A 20 13.65 -29.02 -29.04
C CYS A 20 14.55 -29.52 -30.19
N GLU A 21 15.29 -28.62 -30.85
CA GLU A 21 16.27 -29.01 -31.87
C GLU A 21 17.54 -29.56 -31.20
N ASP A 22 17.63 -30.89 -31.16
CA ASP A 22 18.58 -31.63 -30.32
C ASP A 22 20.07 -31.47 -30.69
N SER A 23 20.38 -30.90 -31.85
CA SER A 23 21.72 -30.94 -32.46
C SER A 23 22.53 -29.64 -32.39
N LEU A 24 21.94 -28.53 -31.92
CA LEU A 24 22.57 -27.20 -32.00
C LEU A 24 23.01 -26.61 -30.66
N LEU A 25 22.56 -27.18 -29.54
CA LEU A 25 22.76 -26.60 -28.21
C LEU A 25 23.42 -27.58 -27.25
N THR A 26 24.42 -27.08 -26.54
CA THR A 26 24.97 -27.73 -25.36
C THR A 26 23.93 -27.79 -24.23
N ARG A 27 24.11 -28.72 -23.29
CA ARG A 27 23.23 -28.87 -22.12
C ARG A 27 23.05 -27.55 -21.35
N GLN A 28 24.13 -26.80 -21.14
CA GLN A 28 24.11 -25.55 -20.40
C GLN A 28 23.33 -24.44 -21.15
N GLU A 29 23.45 -24.39 -22.47
CA GLU A 29 22.68 -23.46 -23.30
C GLU A 29 21.19 -23.79 -23.23
N ARG A 30 20.81 -25.08 -23.25
CA ARG A 30 19.41 -25.47 -23.07
C ARG A 30 18.86 -25.08 -21.70
N GLU A 31 19.60 -25.33 -20.62
CA GLU A 31 19.18 -24.93 -19.28
C GLU A 31 19.00 -23.41 -19.19
N THR A 32 19.91 -22.64 -19.81
CA THR A 32 19.82 -21.17 -19.88
C THR A 32 18.60 -20.70 -20.68
N LEU A 33 18.30 -21.34 -21.81
CA LEU A 33 17.14 -21.02 -22.64
C LEU A 33 15.82 -21.39 -21.94
N VAL A 34 15.76 -22.51 -21.22
CA VAL A 34 14.59 -22.88 -20.41
C VAL A 34 14.31 -21.83 -19.33
N LEU A 35 15.35 -21.33 -18.65
CA LEU A 35 15.23 -20.23 -17.68
C LEU A 35 14.75 -18.94 -18.35
N ALA A 36 15.25 -18.62 -19.55
CA ALA A 36 14.80 -17.47 -20.32
C ALA A 36 13.32 -17.60 -20.72
N VAL A 37 12.86 -18.79 -21.16
CA VAL A 37 11.45 -19.06 -21.47
C VAL A 37 10.58 -18.87 -20.23
N ALA A 38 11.01 -19.36 -19.06
CA ALA A 38 10.29 -19.16 -17.80
C ALA A 38 10.17 -17.67 -17.43
N ALA A 39 11.26 -16.89 -17.56
CA ALA A 39 11.26 -15.45 -17.32
C ALA A 39 10.34 -14.71 -18.32
N ILE A 40 10.36 -15.08 -19.60
CA ILE A 40 9.49 -14.50 -20.64
C ILE A 40 8.02 -14.88 -20.40
N GLY A 41 7.74 -16.10 -19.96
CA GLY A 41 6.41 -16.52 -19.53
C GLY A 41 5.86 -15.67 -18.38
N ALA A 42 6.70 -15.37 -17.38
CA ALA A 42 6.34 -14.47 -16.28
C ALA A 42 6.10 -13.02 -16.76
N MET A 43 6.90 -12.53 -17.73
CA MET A 43 6.65 -11.23 -18.36
C MET A 43 5.35 -11.20 -19.15
N LYS A 44 5.04 -12.25 -19.91
CA LYS A 44 3.78 -12.41 -20.66
C LYS A 44 2.57 -12.34 -19.73
N ALA A 45 2.61 -13.05 -18.59
CA ALA A 45 1.54 -12.98 -17.59
C ALA A 45 1.29 -11.53 -17.14
N ARG A 46 2.35 -10.76 -16.87
CA ARG A 46 2.24 -9.34 -16.46
C ARG A 46 1.73 -8.42 -17.57
N VAL A 47 2.01 -8.72 -18.84
CA VAL A 47 1.48 -7.97 -19.99
C VAL A 47 -0.02 -8.26 -20.20
N GLY A 48 -0.45 -9.52 -20.04
CA GLY A 48 -1.87 -9.90 -20.09
C GLY A 48 -2.71 -9.30 -18.95
N LEU A 49 -2.11 -9.14 -17.77
CA LEU A 49 -2.74 -8.52 -16.60
C LEU A 49 -2.99 -7.00 -16.74
N LYS A 50 -2.40 -6.34 -17.73
CA LYS A 50 -2.76 -4.94 -18.04
C LYS A 50 -4.16 -4.79 -18.64
N LYS A 51 -4.87 -5.91 -18.88
CA LYS A 51 -6.30 -5.93 -19.28
C LYS A 51 -7.21 -6.58 -18.22
N GLY A 52 -6.69 -6.97 -17.06
CA GLY A 52 -7.46 -7.55 -15.96
C GLY A 52 -6.58 -7.77 -14.74
N ASP A 53 -6.99 -7.19 -13.61
CA ASP A 53 -6.39 -7.16 -12.26
C ASP A 53 -5.13 -8.01 -12.00
N ALA A 54 -4.02 -7.30 -11.71
CA ALA A 54 -2.75 -7.87 -11.26
C ALA A 54 -2.88 -8.76 -9.99
N PRO A 55 -2.25 -9.96 -9.94
CA PRO A 55 -2.23 -10.79 -8.76
C PRO A 55 -1.17 -10.24 -7.81
N THR A 56 -1.62 -9.88 -6.61
CA THR A 56 -0.76 -9.41 -5.53
C THR A 56 -0.19 -10.63 -4.83
N ILE A 57 1.14 -10.78 -4.87
CA ILE A 57 1.86 -11.67 -3.97
C ILE A 57 1.56 -11.24 -2.53
N ALA A 58 1.07 -12.19 -1.74
CA ALA A 58 1.00 -12.18 -0.27
C ALA A 58 0.58 -10.85 0.39
N ARG A 59 -0.64 -10.38 0.08
CA ARG A 59 -1.31 -9.40 0.96
C ARG A 59 -2.27 -10.18 1.85
N ARG A 60 -2.01 -10.15 3.17
CA ARG A 60 -2.93 -10.46 4.29
C ARG A 60 -4.38 -10.48 3.80
N GLU A 61 -5.11 -11.57 4.06
CA GLU A 61 -6.54 -11.73 3.76
C GLU A 61 -7.25 -10.38 3.77
N LYS A 62 -7.45 -9.84 2.57
CA LYS A 62 -8.01 -8.51 2.39
C LYS A 62 -9.49 -8.69 2.68
N ARG A 63 -9.87 -8.58 3.95
CA ARG A 63 -11.27 -8.49 4.40
C ARG A 63 -11.98 -7.62 3.38
N GLU A 64 -13.00 -8.19 2.77
CA GLU A 64 -13.81 -7.58 1.71
C GLU A 64 -14.08 -6.12 2.11
N LYS A 65 -13.43 -5.19 1.40
CA LYS A 65 -13.62 -3.76 1.67
C LYS A 65 -15.03 -3.46 1.18
N LYS A 66 -16.02 -3.56 2.08
CA LYS A 66 -17.35 -2.95 1.88
C LYS A 66 -17.13 -1.56 1.27
N ASP A 67 -17.89 -1.22 0.22
CA ASP A 67 -17.86 0.12 -0.36
C ASP A 67 -18.01 1.14 0.76
N ARG A 68 -16.90 1.84 1.05
CA ARG A 68 -16.85 2.79 2.16
C ARG A 68 -17.44 4.07 1.61
N GLN A 69 -18.66 4.41 2.04
CA GLN A 69 -19.18 5.76 1.81
C GLN A 69 -18.12 6.77 2.26
N PRO A 70 -17.74 7.73 1.40
CA PRO A 70 -16.83 8.80 1.78
C PRO A 70 -17.39 9.51 3.01
N ASP A 71 -16.59 9.56 4.08
CA ASP A 71 -16.96 10.25 5.31
C ASP A 71 -16.67 11.75 5.13
N PRO A 72 -17.67 12.64 5.23
CA PRO A 72 -17.45 14.08 5.08
C PRO A 72 -16.43 14.66 6.07
N ARG A 73 -16.22 14.00 7.23
CA ARG A 73 -15.21 14.41 8.23
C ARG A 73 -13.78 14.08 7.81
N PHE A 74 -13.63 13.09 6.93
CA PHE A 74 -12.33 12.66 6.41
C PHE A 74 -12.33 12.73 4.89
N PRO A 75 -12.44 13.94 4.30
CA PRO A 75 -12.56 14.11 2.86
C PRO A 75 -11.34 13.58 2.10
N ARG A 76 -10.19 13.44 2.77
CA ARG A 76 -8.95 12.91 2.19
C ARG A 76 -8.72 11.43 2.49
N ALA A 77 -9.67 10.75 3.14
CA ALA A 77 -9.56 9.32 3.42
C ALA A 77 -9.50 8.51 2.11
N GLY A 78 -8.46 7.67 1.98
CA GLY A 78 -8.24 6.85 0.80
C GLY A 78 -7.58 7.57 -0.39
N HIS A 79 -7.41 8.89 -0.32
CA HIS A 79 -6.62 9.64 -1.29
C HIS A 79 -5.11 9.46 -1.02
N PRO A 80 -4.26 9.44 -2.06
CA PRO A 80 -2.80 9.44 -1.90
C PRO A 80 -2.34 10.63 -1.05
N TRP A 81 -1.29 10.42 -0.24
CA TRP A 81 -0.64 11.48 0.53
C TRP A 81 0.08 12.44 -0.40
N GLN A 82 -0.28 13.70 -0.33
CA GLN A 82 0.37 14.78 -1.07
C GLN A 82 1.64 15.23 -0.35
N GLU A 83 2.57 15.85 -1.08
CA GLU A 83 3.88 16.22 -0.52
C GLU A 83 3.77 17.36 0.50
N ASP A 84 2.84 18.29 0.29
CA ASP A 84 2.49 19.36 1.24
C ASP A 84 1.95 18.78 2.56
N GLU A 85 1.10 17.75 2.51
CA GLU A 85 0.58 17.09 3.70
C GLU A 85 1.68 16.39 4.49
N LYS A 86 2.61 15.73 3.79
CA LYS A 86 3.76 15.07 4.42
C LYS A 86 4.70 16.09 5.04
N THR A 87 4.96 17.19 4.34
CA THR A 87 5.83 18.27 4.82
C THR A 87 5.24 18.89 6.07
N LEU A 88 3.95 19.21 6.07
CA LEU A 88 3.24 19.73 7.24
C LEU A 88 3.26 18.75 8.41
N LEU A 89 3.07 17.46 8.13
CA LEU A 89 3.13 16.42 9.15
C LEU A 89 4.54 16.32 9.77
N SER A 90 5.59 16.31 8.94
CA SER A 90 6.97 16.28 9.42
C SER A 90 7.33 17.52 10.22
N ASP A 91 6.97 18.71 9.75
CA ASP A 91 7.24 20.00 10.42
C ASP A 91 6.53 20.07 11.78
N ALA A 92 5.26 19.67 11.85
CA ALA A 92 4.50 19.63 13.09
C ALA A 92 5.06 18.62 14.11
N LEU A 93 5.74 17.56 13.64
CA LEU A 93 6.33 16.55 14.50
C LEU A 93 7.77 16.85 14.88
N ASP A 94 8.46 17.78 14.22
CA ASP A 94 9.90 18.03 14.43
C ASP A 94 10.24 18.38 15.88
N SER A 95 9.32 19.07 16.56
CA SER A 95 9.45 19.45 17.97
C SER A 95 8.77 18.49 18.96
N VAL A 96 8.16 17.40 18.49
CA VAL A 96 7.37 16.46 19.31
C VAL A 96 8.17 15.17 19.54
N PRO A 97 8.42 14.77 20.79
CA PRO A 97 9.09 13.51 21.09
C PRO A 97 8.17 12.30 20.79
N ASP A 98 8.77 11.16 20.47
CA ASP A 98 8.05 9.97 20.01
C ASP A 98 6.97 9.48 21.01
N GLU A 99 7.21 9.66 22.31
CA GLU A 99 6.28 9.29 23.38
C GLU A 99 5.01 10.15 23.40
N GLU A 100 5.07 11.38 22.88
CA GLU A 100 3.96 12.34 22.89
C GLU A 100 3.21 12.41 21.56
N ILE A 101 3.74 11.81 20.50
CA ILE A 101 3.12 11.77 19.16
C ILE A 101 1.66 11.31 19.22
N GLY A 102 1.36 10.29 20.04
CA GLY A 102 0.01 9.76 20.17
C GLY A 102 -1.03 10.79 20.65
N ARG A 103 -0.61 11.79 21.44
CA ARG A 103 -1.47 12.89 21.92
C ARG A 103 -1.82 13.85 20.78
N HIS A 104 -0.82 14.19 19.96
CA HIS A 104 -0.98 15.12 18.85
C HIS A 104 -1.65 14.50 17.61
N LEU A 105 -1.66 13.18 17.51
CA LEU A 105 -2.19 12.43 16.37
C LEU A 105 -3.64 12.78 16.04
N PHE A 106 -4.51 12.88 17.05
CA PHE A 106 -5.92 13.17 16.85
C PHE A 106 -6.16 14.58 16.33
N TRP A 107 -5.41 15.55 16.85
CA TRP A 107 -5.44 16.93 16.37
C TRP A 107 -4.94 17.03 14.92
N LEU A 108 -3.82 16.37 14.59
CA LEU A 108 -3.28 16.30 13.22
C LEU A 108 -4.28 15.66 12.26
N SER A 109 -4.97 14.61 12.69
CA SER A 109 -6.00 13.92 11.93
C SER A 109 -7.17 14.84 11.57
N GLU A 110 -7.65 15.67 12.51
CA GLU A 110 -8.67 16.68 12.22
C GLU A 110 -8.16 17.74 11.24
N LYS A 111 -6.95 18.26 11.43
CA LYS A 111 -6.38 19.30 10.56
C LYS A 111 -6.16 18.83 9.13
N LEU A 112 -5.72 17.59 8.95
CA LEU A 112 -5.48 16.99 7.65
C LEU A 112 -6.75 16.45 6.99
N GLY A 113 -7.85 16.29 7.72
CA GLY A 113 -9.06 15.64 7.22
C GLY A 113 -8.80 14.18 6.79
N ARG A 114 -7.89 13.50 7.50
CA ARG A 114 -7.53 12.09 7.30
C ARG A 114 -7.85 11.31 8.55
N THR A 115 -8.11 10.01 8.44
CA THR A 115 -8.45 9.18 9.61
C THR A 115 -7.26 9.06 10.58
N PRO A 116 -7.49 8.94 11.90
CA PRO A 116 -6.41 8.80 12.88
C PRO A 116 -5.46 7.65 12.54
N PHE A 117 -5.99 6.50 12.12
CA PHE A 117 -5.17 5.36 11.69
C PHE A 117 -4.30 5.67 10.47
N SER A 118 -4.80 6.44 9.49
CA SER A 118 -4.00 6.82 8.32
C SER A 118 -2.86 7.75 8.69
N VAL A 119 -3.09 8.66 9.64
CA VAL A 119 -2.05 9.56 10.15
C VAL A 119 -1.03 8.76 10.95
N ALA A 120 -1.47 7.85 11.82
CA ALA A 120 -0.59 6.94 12.57
C ALA A 120 0.39 6.20 11.66
N PHE A 121 -0.14 5.60 10.59
CA PHE A 121 0.66 4.85 9.62
C PHE A 121 1.72 5.75 8.94
N GLN A 122 1.35 7.00 8.62
CA GLN A 122 2.28 7.93 7.99
C GLN A 122 3.35 8.40 8.97
N ILE A 123 3.01 8.61 10.24
CA ILE A 123 3.97 9.00 11.28
C ILE A 123 4.98 7.87 11.51
N ALA A 124 4.50 6.62 11.65
CA ALA A 124 5.38 5.46 11.82
C ALA A 124 6.39 5.36 10.67
N ALA A 125 5.97 5.66 9.43
CA ALA A 125 6.87 5.68 8.27
C ALA A 125 7.87 6.85 8.26
N ILE A 126 7.50 8.03 8.77
CA ILE A 126 8.39 9.21 8.83
C ILE A 126 9.44 9.07 9.94
N ARG A 127 9.02 8.53 11.09
CA ARG A 127 9.84 8.40 12.30
C ARG A 127 10.51 7.04 12.44
N GLU A 128 10.29 6.12 11.50
CA GLU A 128 10.78 4.73 11.56
C GLU A 128 10.46 4.06 12.92
N LEU A 129 9.23 4.27 13.40
CA LEU A 129 8.77 3.70 14.68
C LEU A 129 8.67 2.17 14.59
N GLN A 130 8.60 1.51 15.75
CA GLN A 130 8.46 0.07 15.84
C GLN A 130 7.27 -0.46 15.01
N ASP A 131 7.49 -1.56 14.29
CA ASP A 131 6.46 -2.26 13.51
C ASP A 131 5.19 -2.50 14.34
N GLY A 132 4.06 -2.00 13.83
CA GLY A 132 2.74 -2.16 14.44
C GLY A 132 2.39 -1.09 15.48
N TRP A 133 3.22 -0.07 15.69
CA TRP A 133 2.86 1.09 16.54
C TRP A 133 1.54 1.74 16.10
N GLU A 134 1.24 1.76 14.81
CA GLU A 134 -0.01 2.33 14.28
C GLU A 134 -1.26 1.51 14.62
N GLU A 135 -1.11 0.21 14.90
CA GLU A 135 -2.22 -0.72 15.13
C GLU A 135 -3.02 -0.35 16.38
N GLN A 136 -2.38 0.27 17.38
CA GLN A 136 -3.07 0.77 18.58
C GLN A 136 -4.15 1.81 18.26
N PHE A 137 -4.01 2.54 17.14
CA PHE A 137 -4.97 3.54 16.70
C PHE A 137 -6.07 2.99 15.80
N ARG A 138 -6.02 1.71 15.42
CA ARG A 138 -7.01 1.11 14.51
C ARG A 138 -8.41 1.12 15.11
N GLU A 139 -8.54 0.59 16.32
CA GLU A 139 -9.83 0.43 16.98
C GLU A 139 -10.50 1.77 17.25
N ILE A 140 -9.76 2.72 17.86
CA ILE A 140 -10.27 4.07 18.12
C ILE A 140 -10.61 4.81 16.82
N SER A 141 -9.82 4.67 15.76
CA SER A 141 -10.12 5.28 14.46
C SER A 141 -11.41 4.71 13.85
N ASP A 142 -11.66 3.41 13.99
CA ASP A 142 -12.91 2.79 13.52
C ASP A 142 -14.10 3.22 14.38
N ASN A 143 -13.94 3.30 15.71
CA ASN A 143 -15.00 3.76 16.60
C ASN A 143 -15.39 5.23 16.37
N ILE A 144 -14.41 6.12 16.16
CA ILE A 144 -14.66 7.52 15.77
C ILE A 144 -15.48 7.58 14.47
N ARG A 145 -15.09 6.78 13.47
CA ARG A 145 -15.80 6.72 12.19
C ARG A 145 -17.24 6.24 12.36
N LEU A 146 -17.44 5.15 13.12
CA LEU A 146 -18.75 4.55 13.37
C LEU A 146 -19.66 5.42 14.25
N SER A 147 -19.10 6.20 15.17
CA SER A 147 -19.88 7.07 16.08
C SER A 147 -20.57 8.24 15.37
N GLY A 148 -20.11 8.64 14.18
CA GLY A 148 -20.62 9.83 13.49
C GLY A 148 -20.18 11.17 14.10
N LEU A 149 -19.37 11.17 15.17
CA LEU A 149 -18.91 12.36 15.88
C LEU A 149 -17.61 12.95 15.30
N SER A 150 -17.33 14.24 15.51
CA SER A 150 -15.97 14.74 15.29
C SER A 150 -14.97 14.01 16.22
N ILE A 151 -13.68 14.00 15.88
CA ILE A 151 -12.67 13.36 16.74
C ILE A 151 -12.70 14.01 18.13
N SER A 152 -12.73 15.34 18.19
CA SER A 152 -12.84 16.13 19.40
C SER A 152 -14.06 15.77 20.24
N ASP A 153 -15.24 15.63 19.63
CA ASP A 153 -16.47 15.28 20.35
C ASP A 153 -16.45 13.84 20.86
N TYR A 154 -15.87 12.92 20.06
CA TYR A 154 -15.70 11.53 20.46
C TYR A 154 -14.77 11.40 21.68
N LEU A 155 -13.64 12.11 21.69
CA LEU A 155 -12.69 12.07 22.81
C LEU A 155 -13.30 12.65 24.09
N LYS A 156 -14.05 13.77 23.97
CA LYS A 156 -14.79 14.37 25.10
C LYS A 156 -15.84 13.42 25.68
N GLN A 157 -16.59 12.70 24.83
CA GLN A 157 -17.62 11.77 25.30
C GLN A 157 -17.05 10.53 25.97
N ASN A 158 -15.89 10.05 25.52
CA ASN A 158 -15.26 8.84 26.05
C ASN A 158 -14.31 9.11 27.24
N GLY A 159 -14.30 10.34 27.78
CA GLY A 159 -13.42 10.73 28.89
C GLY A 159 -11.93 10.51 28.57
N THR A 160 -11.60 10.44 27.28
CA THR A 160 -10.23 10.20 26.81
C THR A 160 -9.61 11.56 26.52
N ASP A 161 -9.42 12.35 27.59
CA ASP A 161 -8.62 13.57 27.51
C ASP A 161 -7.15 13.19 27.32
N LEU A 162 -6.80 12.79 26.10
CA LEU A 162 -5.40 12.62 25.65
C LEU A 162 -4.70 13.96 25.38
N ASN A 163 -5.40 15.08 25.63
CA ASN A 163 -4.92 16.45 25.46
C ASN A 163 -4.63 17.16 26.81
N ALA A 164 -4.54 16.43 27.93
CA ALA A 164 -4.14 16.98 29.23
C ALA A 164 -2.65 16.71 29.55
#